data_AF-A0AAE4FTM7-F1
#
_entry.id   AF-A0AAE4FTM7-F1
#
_cell.length_a   1.000
_cell.length_b   1.000
_cell.length_c   1.000
_cell.angle_alpha   90.00
_cell.angle_beta   90.00
_cell.angle_gamma   90.00
#
_symmetry.space_group_name_H-M   'P 1'
#
loop_
_entity.id
_entity.type
_entity.pdbx_description
1 polymer ?
#
loop_
_entity_poly.entity_id
_entity_poly.type
_entity_poly.pdbx_seq_one_letter_code
_entity_poly.pdbx_strand_id
1 'polypeptide(L)'
;MSTVFDSLMGLFTDLANKINGIGSLTQVLGLGIVGSLLIPWGAGAVEFPDGRVAFDLPPYFNDASTPYPTVFYPDPIYYFVLSLSPQAGEPLQRVVIKPLTNQEAIYFVPERTQAFGKQPPGRQFSLGAVTVNPDTYDVTINFQPPIPPGEVVTLALSPNRNPALDGVYQFGITAFPVGGDQAIGQDIGTARLTFYRGGDSR
;
A
#
# COMPACT_ATOMS: atom_id res chain seq x y z
N MET A 1 -59.25 10.71 29.31
CA MET A 1 -58.29 10.82 28.19
C MET A 1 -57.02 10.11 28.67
N SER A 2 -56.81 8.83 28.31
CA SER A 2 -56.32 8.35 27.00
C SER A 2 -54.94 8.94 26.68
N THR A 3 -53.86 8.25 26.31
CA THR A 3 -53.40 6.85 26.15
C THR A 3 -51.88 6.99 25.86
N VAL A 4 -51.12 5.89 25.90
CA VAL A 4 -49.78 5.68 25.27
C VAL A 4 -48.63 6.41 25.99
N PHE A 5 -47.69 5.77 26.67
CA PHE A 5 -46.73 4.78 26.16
C PHE A 5 -46.33 3.83 27.29
N ASP A 6 -47.00 2.70 27.30
CA ASP A 6 -46.57 1.46 27.93
C ASP A 6 -46.12 0.55 26.77
N SER A 7 -44.95 -0.09 26.89
CA SER A 7 -44.31 -1.08 25.98
C SER A 7 -42.88 -0.72 25.58
N LEU A 8 -41.99 -1.71 25.69
CA LEU A 8 -40.53 -1.75 25.44
C LEU A 8 -39.54 -1.48 26.60
N MET A 9 -39.90 -1.74 27.86
CA MET A 9 -38.92 -1.90 28.96
C MET A 9 -39.34 -3.04 29.93
N GLY A 10 -39.52 -4.26 29.42
CA GLY A 10 -40.06 -5.35 30.24
C GLY A 10 -39.76 -6.77 29.77
N LEU A 11 -38.62 -7.00 29.11
CA LEU A 11 -38.27 -8.33 28.57
C LEU A 11 -36.84 -8.76 28.93
N PHE A 12 -36.42 -8.54 30.18
CA PHE A 12 -35.22 -9.18 30.75
C PHE A 12 -35.35 -9.46 32.24
N THR A 13 -36.42 -10.15 32.67
CA THR A 13 -36.38 -10.82 33.97
C THR A 13 -37.37 -11.99 34.00
N ASP A 14 -36.98 -13.14 33.47
CA ASP A 14 -37.50 -14.42 33.99
C ASP A 14 -36.60 -15.61 33.57
N LEU A 15 -35.46 -15.79 34.25
CA LEU A 15 -34.89 -17.13 34.45
C LEU A 15 -33.84 -17.14 35.56
N ALA A 16 -34.20 -16.67 36.75
CA ALA A 16 -33.34 -16.78 37.92
C ALA A 16 -34.17 -17.13 39.15
N ASN A 17 -34.82 -18.29 39.13
CA ASN A 17 -35.06 -19.08 40.34
C ASN A 17 -35.64 -20.45 39.98
N LYS A 18 -34.81 -21.49 40.16
CA LYS A 18 -35.14 -22.80 40.77
C LYS A 18 -34.14 -23.85 40.31
N ILE A 19 -32.93 -23.86 40.88
CA ILE A 19 -32.08 -25.07 40.88
C ILE A 19 -31.46 -25.23 42.28
N ASN A 20 -32.25 -25.83 43.17
CA ASN A 20 -31.71 -26.61 44.28
C ASN A 20 -31.70 -28.07 43.80
N GLY A 21 -30.53 -28.70 43.71
CA GLY A 21 -30.44 -30.17 43.65
C GLY A 21 -29.39 -30.74 42.71
N ILE A 22 -28.23 -31.08 43.28
CA ILE A 22 -27.40 -32.29 43.08
C ILE A 22 -27.07 -32.74 41.63
N GLY A 23 -25.77 -32.83 41.32
CA GLY A 23 -25.25 -33.82 40.36
C GLY A 23 -24.22 -33.28 39.39
N SER A 24 -23.08 -33.97 39.32
CA SER A 24 -21.93 -33.74 38.45
C SER A 24 -22.27 -33.53 36.96
N LEU A 25 -21.50 -32.67 36.28
CA LEU A 25 -20.56 -33.07 35.21
C LEU A 25 -19.92 -31.80 34.63
N THR A 26 -18.62 -31.65 34.86
CA THR A 26 -17.80 -30.61 34.23
C THR A 26 -17.63 -30.96 32.75
N GLN A 27 -18.36 -30.28 31.87
CA GLN A 27 -17.98 -30.17 30.46
C GLN A 27 -17.69 -28.71 30.16
N VAL A 28 -16.40 -28.38 30.12
CA VAL A 28 -15.92 -27.11 29.55
C VAL A 28 -15.99 -27.24 28.03
N LEU A 29 -17.11 -26.82 27.45
CA LEU A 29 -17.15 -26.45 26.03
C LEU A 29 -16.51 -25.06 25.93
N GLY A 30 -15.20 -25.04 25.72
CA GLY A 30 -14.47 -23.84 25.34
C GLY A 30 -14.91 -23.41 23.95
N LEU A 31 -15.86 -22.48 23.87
CA LEU A 31 -16.08 -21.69 22.66
C LEU A 31 -14.92 -20.72 22.52
N GLY A 32 -13.91 -21.13 21.74
CA GLY A 32 -12.86 -20.25 21.26
C GLY A 32 -13.48 -19.22 20.32
N ILE A 33 -13.83 -18.06 20.85
CA ILE A 33 -14.11 -16.88 20.02
C ILE A 33 -12.74 -16.40 19.55
N VAL A 34 -12.35 -16.79 18.33
CA VAL A 34 -11.33 -16.07 17.58
C VAL A 34 -11.97 -14.73 17.21
N GLY A 35 -11.84 -13.76 18.12
CA GLY A 35 -12.18 -12.38 17.86
C GLY A 35 -11.18 -11.81 16.88
N SER A 36 -11.47 -11.90 15.58
CA SER A 36 -10.77 -11.09 14.58
C SER A 36 -10.98 -9.62 14.95
N LEU A 37 -9.93 -8.95 15.43
CA LEU A 37 -9.93 -7.50 15.55
C LEU A 37 -10.05 -6.92 14.14
N LEU A 38 -11.28 -6.55 13.76
CA LEU A 38 -11.50 -5.58 12.70
C LEU A 38 -11.07 -4.24 13.28
N ILE A 39 -9.84 -3.81 13.02
CA ILE A 39 -9.45 -2.41 13.24
C ILE A 39 -10.16 -1.64 12.12
N PRO A 40 -11.16 -0.78 12.42
CA PRO A 40 -11.75 0.05 11.40
C PRO A 40 -10.66 1.01 10.94
N TRP A 41 -10.16 0.82 9.72
CA TRP A 41 -9.41 1.86 9.03
C TRP A 41 -10.36 3.04 8.80
N GLY A 42 -9.82 4.25 8.90
CA GLY A 42 -10.53 5.44 9.37
C GLY A 42 -11.87 5.73 8.68
N ALA A 43 -12.76 6.35 9.45
CA ALA A 43 -13.94 7.01 8.91
C ALA A 43 -13.48 8.22 8.05
N GLY A 44 -13.34 8.01 6.75
CA GLY A 44 -12.87 9.02 5.81
C GLY A 44 -12.48 8.44 4.45
N ALA A 45 -13.22 7.47 3.95
CA ALA A 45 -13.10 7.05 2.56
C ALA A 45 -13.87 8.04 1.68
N VAL A 46 -13.24 8.67 0.69
CA VAL A 46 -14.00 9.16 -0.49
C VAL A 46 -14.46 7.92 -1.27
N GLU A 47 -15.59 7.39 -0.84
CA GLU A 47 -16.35 6.40 -1.58
C GLU A 47 -17.31 7.15 -2.51
N PHE A 48 -17.11 7.01 -3.81
CA PHE A 48 -18.03 7.55 -4.79
C PHE A 48 -19.35 6.77 -4.74
N PRO A 49 -20.50 7.36 -5.12
CA PRO A 49 -21.79 6.66 -5.15
C PRO A 49 -21.80 5.39 -6.02
N ASP A 50 -20.82 5.23 -6.90
CA ASP A 50 -20.63 4.06 -7.75
C ASP A 50 -19.69 2.98 -7.14
N GLY A 51 -19.27 3.15 -5.88
CA GLY A 51 -18.45 2.21 -5.13
C GLY A 51 -16.94 2.35 -5.36
N ARG A 52 -16.50 3.34 -6.15
CA ARG A 52 -15.08 3.63 -6.34
C ARG A 52 -14.45 4.26 -5.09
N VAL A 53 -13.18 3.96 -4.85
CA VAL A 53 -12.41 4.44 -3.69
C VAL A 53 -11.20 5.22 -4.18
N ALA A 54 -10.97 6.41 -3.61
CA ALA A 54 -9.79 7.23 -3.87
C ALA A 54 -9.16 7.70 -2.55
N PHE A 55 -7.94 8.22 -2.60
CA PHE A 55 -7.39 8.95 -1.45
C PHE A 55 -8.11 10.30 -1.30
N ASP A 56 -8.36 10.71 -0.06
CA ASP A 56 -8.83 12.06 0.27
C ASP A 56 -7.75 13.09 -0.10
N LEU A 57 -6.51 12.76 0.25
CA LEU A 57 -5.31 13.51 -0.10
C LEU A 57 -4.28 12.52 -0.66
N PRO A 58 -4.01 12.53 -1.98
CA PRO A 58 -3.14 11.56 -2.59
C PRO A 58 -1.72 11.64 -2.01
N PRO A 59 -0.96 10.53 -2.09
CA PRO A 59 0.46 10.55 -1.78
C PRO A 59 1.20 11.57 -2.66
N TYR A 60 2.38 11.95 -2.20
CA TYR A 60 3.29 12.82 -2.94
C TYR A 60 4.53 12.04 -3.32
N PHE A 61 4.98 12.19 -4.56
CA PHE A 61 6.29 11.73 -4.96
C PHE A 61 7.35 12.74 -4.49
N ASN A 62 8.36 12.26 -3.77
CA ASN A 62 9.41 13.10 -3.19
C ASN A 62 10.65 13.16 -4.08
N ASP A 63 11.19 12.00 -4.46
CA ASP A 63 12.51 11.90 -5.10
C ASP A 63 12.72 10.57 -5.82
N ALA A 64 13.61 10.58 -6.81
CA ALA A 64 14.19 9.37 -7.38
C ALA A 64 15.70 9.50 -7.56
N SER A 65 16.44 8.48 -7.16
CA SER A 65 17.90 8.49 -7.23
C SER A 65 18.49 7.10 -7.43
N THR A 66 19.73 7.06 -7.89
CA THR A 66 20.56 5.85 -7.93
C THR A 66 21.97 6.21 -7.46
N PRO A 67 22.60 5.43 -6.58
CA PRO A 67 24.01 5.62 -6.23
C PRO A 67 24.95 5.24 -7.39
N TYR A 68 24.43 4.55 -8.41
CA TYR A 68 25.18 4.09 -9.56
C TYR A 68 24.57 4.67 -10.84
N PRO A 69 24.90 5.90 -11.25
CA PRO A 69 24.29 6.53 -12.43
C PRO A 69 25.09 6.26 -13.73
N THR A 70 26.09 5.38 -13.72
CA THR A 70 26.90 5.11 -14.92
C THR A 70 26.16 4.21 -15.90
N VAL A 71 26.11 4.55 -17.18
CA VAL A 71 25.56 3.67 -18.23
C VAL A 71 26.16 2.26 -18.16
N PHE A 72 25.38 1.25 -18.52
CA PHE A 72 25.76 -0.18 -18.44
C PHE A 72 26.12 -0.73 -17.05
N TYR A 73 26.01 0.05 -15.97
CA TYR A 73 26.29 -0.46 -14.62
C TYR A 73 25.42 -1.68 -14.31
N PRO A 74 25.99 -2.84 -13.95
CA PRO A 74 25.24 -4.07 -13.69
C PRO A 74 24.53 -4.02 -12.34
N ASP A 75 23.34 -4.62 -12.27
CA ASP A 75 22.56 -4.80 -11.04
C ASP A 75 22.46 -3.54 -10.14
N PRO A 76 22.15 -2.35 -10.68
CA PRO A 76 22.04 -1.12 -9.91
C PRO A 76 20.80 -1.18 -9.00
N ILE A 77 20.68 -0.19 -8.12
CA ILE A 77 19.50 0.01 -7.27
C ILE A 77 18.98 1.42 -7.45
N TYR A 78 17.69 1.54 -7.76
CA TYR A 78 17.00 2.81 -7.91
C TYR A 78 16.07 2.99 -6.72
N TYR A 79 16.14 4.15 -6.10
CA TYR A 79 15.27 4.54 -5.00
C TYR A 79 14.20 5.47 -5.53
N PHE A 80 12.94 5.16 -5.22
CA PHE A 80 11.79 6.05 -5.43
C PHE A 80 11.17 6.33 -4.07
N VAL A 81 11.14 7.59 -3.68
CA VAL A 81 10.65 8.01 -2.35
C VAL A 81 9.31 8.69 -2.52
N LEU A 82 8.31 8.25 -1.75
CA LEU A 82 6.98 8.85 -1.71
C LEU A 82 6.52 9.03 -0.27
N SER A 83 5.67 10.02 -0.03
CA SER A 83 5.07 10.29 1.27
C SER A 83 3.56 10.13 1.19
N LEU A 84 3.00 9.31 2.07
CA LEU A 84 1.57 9.19 2.25
C LEU A 84 1.12 10.16 3.35
N SER A 85 0.23 11.10 3.01
CA SER A 85 -0.28 12.08 3.99
C SER A 85 -0.94 11.39 5.19
N PRO A 86 -0.81 11.91 6.42
CA PRO A 86 -1.64 11.49 7.54
C PRO A 86 -3.15 11.69 7.28
N GLN A 87 -3.50 12.57 6.34
CA GLN A 87 -4.86 12.87 5.92
C GLN A 87 -5.23 12.18 4.60
N ALA A 88 -4.54 11.08 4.23
CA ALA A 88 -4.81 10.39 2.98
C ALA A 88 -6.21 9.74 2.89
N GLY A 89 -6.91 9.61 4.02
CA GLY A 89 -8.20 8.90 4.14
C GLY A 89 -8.00 7.39 4.11
N GLU A 90 -7.28 6.90 3.09
CA GLU A 90 -7.06 5.49 2.82
C GLU A 90 -5.57 5.09 2.87
N PRO A 91 -5.26 3.83 3.27
CA PRO A 91 -3.92 3.27 3.16
C PRO A 91 -3.50 2.99 1.72
N LEU A 92 -2.19 3.04 1.50
CA LEU A 92 -1.56 2.74 0.20
C LEU A 92 -1.46 1.23 -0.02
N GLN A 93 -2.17 0.73 -1.04
CA GLN A 93 -2.21 -0.70 -1.38
C GLN A 93 -1.25 -1.04 -2.52
N ARG A 94 -1.11 -0.14 -3.51
CA ARG A 94 -0.36 -0.42 -4.74
C ARG A 94 0.28 0.85 -5.29
N VAL A 95 1.47 0.69 -5.85
CA VAL A 95 2.16 1.71 -6.65
C VAL A 95 2.46 1.12 -8.02
N VAL A 96 2.22 1.91 -9.07
CA VAL A 96 2.61 1.59 -10.44
C VAL A 96 3.65 2.61 -10.88
N ILE A 97 4.79 2.11 -11.36
CA ILE A 97 5.88 2.91 -11.93
C ILE A 97 5.89 2.63 -13.43
N LYS A 98 5.51 3.65 -14.20
CA LYS A 98 5.37 3.57 -15.65
C LYS A 98 6.51 4.31 -16.33
N PRO A 99 7.34 3.66 -17.16
CA PRO A 99 8.27 4.36 -18.02
C PRO A 99 7.51 5.34 -18.92
N LEU A 100 8.01 6.58 -19.01
CA LEU A 100 7.54 7.53 -20.00
C LEU A 100 8.33 7.34 -21.31
N THR A 101 8.25 8.30 -22.24
CA THR A 101 8.99 8.25 -23.50
C THR A 101 10.50 8.38 -23.28
N ASN A 102 11.13 7.25 -22.96
CA ASN A 102 12.56 7.11 -22.74
C ASN A 102 13.26 6.60 -24.01
N GLN A 103 14.58 6.82 -24.09
CA GLN A 103 15.38 6.39 -25.25
C GLN A 103 15.51 4.86 -25.35
N GLU A 104 15.45 4.17 -24.21
CA GLU A 104 15.39 2.71 -24.11
C GLU A 104 14.58 2.26 -22.89
N ALA A 105 14.18 0.99 -22.89
CA ALA A 105 13.52 0.37 -21.75
C ALA A 105 14.54 -0.02 -20.68
N ILE A 106 14.15 0.16 -19.41
CA ILE A 106 14.90 -0.38 -18.26
C ILE A 106 14.19 -1.64 -17.77
N TYR A 107 14.91 -2.75 -17.73
CA TYR A 107 14.38 -4.07 -17.37
C TYR A 107 14.52 -4.30 -15.87
N PHE A 108 13.48 -3.93 -15.11
CA PHE A 108 13.37 -4.19 -13.68
C PHE A 108 13.20 -5.67 -13.37
N VAL A 109 13.81 -6.13 -12.27
CA VAL A 109 13.68 -7.51 -11.77
C VAL A 109 12.72 -7.52 -10.58
N PRO A 110 11.48 -8.03 -10.72
CA PRO A 110 10.47 -7.99 -9.67
C PRO A 110 10.94 -8.56 -8.33
N GLU A 111 11.66 -9.67 -8.37
CA GLU A 111 12.12 -10.44 -7.20
C GLU A 111 13.16 -9.67 -6.36
N ARG A 112 13.77 -8.64 -6.94
CA ARG A 112 14.76 -7.78 -6.26
C ARG A 112 14.15 -6.51 -5.69
N THR A 113 12.84 -6.31 -5.84
CA THR A 113 12.15 -5.14 -5.34
C THR A 113 11.98 -5.23 -3.84
N GLN A 114 12.30 -4.14 -3.15
CA GLN A 114 12.15 -4.01 -1.69
C GLN A 114 11.50 -2.67 -1.35
N ALA A 115 10.90 -2.58 -0.17
CA ALA A 115 10.32 -1.35 0.33
C ALA A 115 10.71 -1.09 1.78
N PHE A 116 10.99 0.16 2.10
CA PHE A 116 11.46 0.59 3.42
C PHE A 116 10.71 1.83 3.90
N GLY A 117 10.60 1.98 5.22
CA GLY A 117 10.21 3.21 5.87
C GLY A 117 11.36 4.21 5.88
N LYS A 118 11.11 5.41 5.33
CA LYS A 118 12.03 6.56 5.24
C LYS A 118 13.27 6.37 4.36
N GLN A 119 14.23 5.53 4.76
CA GLN A 119 15.47 5.30 4.01
C GLN A 119 16.02 3.89 4.27
N PRO A 120 16.78 3.29 3.35
CA PRO A 120 17.53 2.05 3.61
C PRO A 120 18.82 2.29 4.43
N PRO A 121 19.19 1.37 5.34
CA PRO A 121 18.35 0.33 5.91
C PRO A 121 17.33 0.96 6.88
N GLY A 122 16.04 0.74 6.62
CA GLY A 122 14.92 1.22 7.43
C GLY A 122 13.98 0.08 7.80
N ARG A 123 12.84 0.39 8.42
CA ARG A 123 11.79 -0.63 8.65
C ARG A 123 11.35 -1.19 7.31
N GLN A 124 11.52 -2.48 7.07
CA GLN A 124 11.08 -3.09 5.83
C GLN A 124 9.54 -3.21 5.80
N PHE A 125 8.94 -2.82 4.68
CA PHE A 125 7.53 -3.08 4.39
C PHE A 125 7.42 -4.40 3.61
N SER A 126 6.51 -5.26 4.04
CA SER A 126 6.20 -6.49 3.32
C SER A 126 5.50 -6.19 2.01
N LEU A 127 5.94 -6.84 0.94
CA LEU A 127 5.34 -6.75 -0.37
C LEU A 127 4.44 -7.97 -0.62
N GLY A 128 3.34 -7.73 -1.33
CA GLY A 128 2.60 -8.75 -2.04
C GLY A 128 3.24 -9.02 -3.40
N ALA A 129 2.42 -9.24 -4.43
CA ALA A 129 2.92 -9.44 -5.79
C ALA A 129 3.64 -8.18 -6.32
N VAL A 130 4.82 -8.38 -6.90
CA VAL A 130 5.50 -7.40 -7.75
C VAL A 130 5.54 -7.96 -9.16
N THR A 131 5.09 -7.20 -10.15
CA THR A 131 5.04 -7.63 -11.55
C THR A 131 5.57 -6.57 -12.48
N VAL A 132 6.07 -6.99 -13.64
CA VAL A 132 6.46 -6.11 -14.74
C VAL A 132 5.63 -6.48 -15.96
N ASN A 133 4.95 -5.52 -16.56
CA ASN A 133 4.26 -5.72 -17.82
C ASN A 133 5.30 -5.89 -18.94
N PRO A 134 5.31 -6.98 -19.72
CA PRO A 134 6.34 -7.23 -20.75
C PRO A 134 6.26 -6.28 -21.95
N ASP A 135 5.09 -5.68 -22.20
CA ASP A 135 4.85 -4.80 -23.35
C ASP A 135 5.10 -3.33 -22.99
N THR A 136 4.68 -2.90 -21.79
CA THR A 136 4.78 -1.50 -21.35
C THR A 136 5.92 -1.23 -20.38
N TYR A 137 6.52 -2.29 -19.82
CA TYR A 137 7.54 -2.22 -18.77
C TYR A 137 7.07 -1.54 -17.46
N ASP A 138 5.75 -1.44 -17.27
CA ASP A 138 5.15 -0.93 -16.05
C ASP A 138 5.47 -1.87 -14.88
N VAL A 139 6.06 -1.34 -13.81
CA VAL A 139 6.29 -2.08 -12.58
C VAL A 139 5.11 -1.87 -11.65
N THR A 140 4.40 -2.94 -11.30
CA THR A 140 3.32 -2.90 -10.31
C THR A 140 3.81 -3.49 -9.00
N ILE A 141 3.71 -2.74 -7.91
CA ILE A 141 4.18 -3.11 -6.58
C ILE A 141 2.98 -3.10 -5.64
N ASN A 142 2.62 -4.25 -5.09
CA ASN A 142 1.55 -4.36 -4.09
C ASN A 142 2.14 -4.47 -2.69
N PHE A 143 1.56 -3.78 -1.73
CA PHE A 143 1.91 -3.88 -0.31
C PHE A 143 0.99 -4.87 0.40
N GLN A 144 1.55 -5.76 1.23
CA GLN A 144 0.73 -6.66 2.03
C GLN A 144 1.38 -6.88 3.40
N PRO A 145 0.85 -6.28 4.49
CA PRO A 145 -0.36 -5.45 4.54
C PRO A 145 -0.20 -4.07 3.82
N PRO A 146 -1.32 -3.40 3.47
CA PRO A 146 -1.32 -2.02 3.00
C PRO A 146 -0.62 -1.06 3.97
N ILE A 147 -0.02 0.01 3.44
CA ILE A 147 0.74 0.98 4.22
C ILE A 147 -0.21 2.06 4.79
N PRO A 148 -0.25 2.26 6.12
CA PRO A 148 -1.15 3.23 6.75
C PRO A 148 -0.77 4.68 6.43
N PRO A 149 -1.73 5.63 6.48
CA PRO A 149 -1.48 7.06 6.36
C PRO A 149 -0.36 7.60 7.26
N GLY A 150 0.37 8.61 6.78
CA GLY A 150 1.46 9.28 7.52
C GLY A 150 2.85 8.66 7.34
N GLU A 151 2.97 7.63 6.51
CA GLU A 151 4.23 6.94 6.26
C GLU A 151 5.04 7.55 5.11
N VAL A 152 6.37 7.43 5.20
CA VAL A 152 7.29 7.71 4.08
C VAL A 152 7.83 6.37 3.59
N VAL A 153 7.67 6.12 2.29
CA VAL A 153 8.02 4.85 1.66
C VAL A 153 9.16 5.07 0.67
N THR A 154 10.22 4.30 0.82
CA THR A 154 11.28 4.16 -0.18
C THR A 154 11.13 2.82 -0.88
N LEU A 155 10.87 2.86 -2.18
CA LEU A 155 10.88 1.71 -3.05
C LEU A 155 12.30 1.55 -3.63
N ALA A 156 12.90 0.39 -3.40
CA ALA A 156 14.20 -0.01 -3.92
C ALA A 156 13.98 -0.99 -5.06
N LEU A 157 14.16 -0.54 -6.31
CA LEU A 157 14.00 -1.35 -7.51
C LEU A 157 15.36 -1.62 -8.14
N SER A 158 15.64 -2.87 -8.49
CA SER A 158 16.90 -3.25 -9.14
C SER A 158 16.62 -3.79 -10.54
N PRO A 159 17.04 -3.08 -11.61
CA PRO A 159 17.09 -3.66 -12.93
C PRO A 159 18.32 -4.54 -13.13
N ASN A 160 18.35 -5.30 -14.23
CA ASN A 160 19.53 -6.11 -14.58
C ASN A 160 20.77 -5.26 -14.86
N ARG A 161 20.58 -4.06 -15.42
CA ARG A 161 21.62 -3.07 -15.66
C ARG A 161 21.02 -1.68 -15.87
N ASN A 162 21.84 -0.66 -15.73
CA ASN A 162 21.56 0.68 -16.22
C ASN A 162 21.38 0.70 -17.75
N PRO A 163 20.71 1.73 -18.29
CA PRO A 163 20.62 1.97 -19.73
C PRO A 163 22.00 2.03 -20.41
N ALA A 164 22.02 1.68 -21.70
CA ALA A 164 23.16 1.83 -22.60
C ALA A 164 23.40 3.30 -23.01
N LEU A 165 22.32 4.09 -23.12
CA LEU A 165 22.32 5.48 -23.53
C LEU A 165 22.24 6.37 -22.29
N ASP A 166 23.15 7.34 -22.24
CA ASP A 166 23.15 8.43 -21.27
C ASP A 166 21.97 9.39 -21.49
N GLY A 167 21.67 10.17 -20.45
CA GLY A 167 20.58 11.14 -20.44
C GLY A 167 19.56 10.88 -19.33
N VAL A 168 18.41 11.56 -19.44
CA VAL A 168 17.36 11.55 -18.42
C VAL A 168 16.27 10.55 -18.79
N TYR A 169 15.97 9.65 -17.86
CA TYR A 169 14.91 8.66 -17.95
C TYR A 169 13.81 9.03 -16.96
N GLN A 170 12.59 9.06 -17.46
CA GLN A 170 11.43 9.53 -16.71
C GLN A 170 10.45 8.39 -16.46
N PHE A 171 9.82 8.42 -15.29
CA PHE A 171 8.81 7.44 -14.89
C PHE A 171 7.62 8.16 -14.25
N GLY A 172 6.42 7.93 -14.76
CA GLY A 172 5.18 8.35 -14.10
C GLY A 172 4.89 7.43 -12.92
N ILE A 173 4.47 8.01 -11.80
CA ILE A 173 4.21 7.26 -10.56
C ILE A 173 2.73 7.40 -10.24
N THR A 174 2.04 6.27 -10.15
CA THR A 174 0.61 6.24 -9.80
C THR A 174 0.41 5.43 -8.52
N ALA A 175 -0.30 5.99 -7.55
CA ALA A 175 -0.62 5.32 -6.30
C ALA A 175 -2.11 4.95 -6.25
N PHE A 176 -2.41 3.83 -5.59
CA PHE A 176 -3.75 3.30 -5.45
C PHE A 176 -4.06 3.01 -3.97
N PRO A 177 -5.24 3.42 -3.47
CA PRO A 177 -5.70 3.02 -2.15
C PRO A 177 -6.13 1.55 -2.14
N VAL A 178 -6.58 1.07 -0.98
CA VAL A 178 -7.38 -0.15 -0.91
C VAL A 178 -8.69 0.00 -1.71
N GLY A 179 -9.27 -1.12 -2.15
CA GLY A 179 -10.51 -1.11 -2.96
C GLY A 179 -10.50 -2.05 -4.17
N GLY A 180 -9.40 -2.75 -4.43
CA GLY A 180 -9.32 -3.73 -5.53
C GLY A 180 -9.57 -3.07 -6.89
N ASP A 181 -10.50 -3.62 -7.67
CA ASP A 181 -10.88 -3.10 -8.98
C ASP A 181 -11.59 -1.75 -8.93
N GLN A 182 -12.10 -1.36 -7.76
CA GLN A 182 -12.77 -0.08 -7.53
C GLN A 182 -11.80 1.03 -7.09
N ALA A 183 -10.53 0.70 -6.83
CA ALA A 183 -9.53 1.68 -6.43
C ALA A 183 -9.14 2.59 -7.61
N ILE A 184 -9.33 3.89 -7.45
CA ILE A 184 -8.93 4.91 -8.42
C ILE A 184 -7.45 5.21 -8.22
N GLY A 185 -6.66 4.98 -9.26
CA GLY A 185 -5.25 5.38 -9.30
C GLY A 185 -5.11 6.88 -9.44
N GLN A 186 -4.22 7.48 -8.65
CA GLN A 186 -3.89 8.90 -8.73
C GLN A 186 -2.42 9.06 -9.12
N ASP A 187 -2.15 9.88 -10.14
CA ASP A 187 -0.79 10.28 -10.51
C ASP A 187 -0.22 11.17 -9.40
N ILE A 188 0.90 10.75 -8.84
CA ILE A 188 1.56 11.42 -7.71
C ILE A 188 2.86 12.12 -8.11
N GLY A 189 3.26 12.03 -9.39
CA GLY A 189 4.42 12.75 -9.93
C GLY A 189 5.23 11.97 -10.97
N THR A 190 6.30 12.62 -11.43
CA THR A 190 7.25 12.05 -12.38
C THR A 190 8.65 11.96 -11.78
N ALA A 191 9.16 10.75 -11.68
CA ALA A 191 10.55 10.46 -11.31
C ALA A 191 11.49 10.75 -12.48
N ARG A 192 12.72 11.17 -12.16
CA ARG A 192 13.80 11.40 -13.13
C ARG A 192 15.09 10.75 -12.64
N LEU A 193 15.66 9.86 -13.45
CA LEU A 193 16.99 9.30 -13.23
C LEU A 193 17.90 9.75 -14.37
N THR A 194 19.06 10.31 -14.03
CA THR A 194 20.04 10.72 -15.04
C THR A 194 21.18 9.72 -15.06
N PHE A 195 21.53 9.24 -16.24
CA PHE A 195 22.65 8.34 -16.45
C PHE A 195 23.75 9.01 -17.26
N TYR A 196 24.99 8.71 -16.91
CA TYR A 196 26.18 9.34 -17.47
C TYR A 196 27.09 8.31 -18.10
N ARG A 197 27.73 8.70 -19.20
CA ARG A 197 28.84 7.94 -19.77
C ARG A 197 30.09 8.13 -18.90
N GLY A 198 30.87 7.07 -18.69
CA GLY A 198 32.10 7.15 -17.92
C GLY A 198 33.03 8.24 -18.48
N GLY A 199 33.39 9.21 -17.64
CA GLY A 199 34.14 10.42 -18.01
C GLY A 199 33.43 11.73 -17.67
N ASP A 200 32.09 11.70 -17.53
CA ASP A 200 31.25 12.85 -17.23
C ASP A 200 30.61 12.72 -15.83
N SER A 201 31.42 12.76 -14.77
CA SER A 201 30.93 12.87 -13.39
C SER A 201 30.95 14.33 -12.94
N ARG A 202 29.76 14.93 -12.75
CA ARG A 202 29.57 16.18 -12.00
C ARG A 202 28.48 15.98 -10.96
#